data_AF-A0A2A1ZPU6-F1
#
_entry.id   AF-A0A2A1ZPU6-F1
#
_cell.length_a   1.000
_cell.length_b   1.000
_cell.length_c   1.000
_cell.angle_alpha   90.00
_cell.angle_beta   90.00
_cell.angle_gamma   90.00
#
_symmetry.space_group_name_H-M   'P 1'
#
loop_
_entity.id
_entity.type
_entity.pdbx_description
1 polymer ?
#
loop_
_entity_poly.entity_id
_entity_poly.type
_entity_poly.pdbx_seq_one_letter_code
_entity_poly.pdbx_strand_id
1 'polypeptide(L)'
;MKERLIVKRNEKTIFDNYSIELPIKKAYIIKKSLEVFNDDDPCIIHQSFVINDYVSQLLDLFGDKKTLYGKDVDLDFIDYMNIEELVFIKGE
;
A
#
# COMPACT_ATOMS: atom_id res chain seq x y z
N MET A 1 0.89 6.15 10.25
CA MET A 1 -0.48 6.48 10.68
C MET A 1 -1.36 5.26 10.43
N LYS A 2 -2.29 4.95 11.33
CA LYS A 2 -3.17 3.77 11.19
C LYS A 2 -4.52 4.22 10.63
N GLU A 3 -4.54 4.61 9.36
CA GLU A 3 -5.79 4.95 8.69
C GLU A 3 -6.45 3.67 8.18
N ARG A 4 -7.77 3.57 8.33
CA ARG A 4 -8.53 2.43 7.81
C ARG A 4 -8.58 2.55 6.29
N LEU A 5 -8.40 1.44 5.60
CA LEU A 5 -8.39 1.38 4.14
C LEU A 5 -9.32 0.25 3.70
N ILE A 6 -10.20 0.58 2.76
CA ILE A 6 -11.14 -0.37 2.18
C ILE A 6 -10.78 -0.51 0.70
N VAL A 7 -10.46 -1.72 0.26
CA VAL A 7 -10.22 -2.02 -1.15
C VAL A 7 -11.40 -2.81 -1.69
N LYS A 8 -12.00 -2.31 -2.75
CA LYS A 8 -13.10 -2.94 -3.47
C LYS A 8 -12.67 -3.35 -4.86
N ARG A 9 -13.24 -4.45 -5.33
CA ARG A 9 -13.12 -4.95 -6.71
C ARG A 9 -14.50 -5.30 -7.21
N ASN A 10 -14.95 -4.64 -8.28
CA ASN A 10 -16.29 -4.86 -8.85
C ASN A 10 -17.37 -4.92 -7.75
N GLU A 11 -17.42 -3.87 -6.90
CA GLU A 11 -18.34 -3.70 -5.75
C GLU A 11 -18.11 -4.62 -4.53
N LYS A 12 -17.33 -5.69 -4.67
CA LYS A 12 -16.96 -6.57 -3.55
C LYS A 12 -15.79 -6.01 -2.76
N THR A 13 -15.94 -5.84 -1.45
CA THR A 13 -14.82 -5.53 -0.55
C THR A 13 -13.90 -6.75 -0.44
N ILE A 14 -12.64 -6.56 -0.85
CA ILE A 14 -11.59 -7.60 -0.76
C ILE A 14 -10.59 -7.32 0.36
N PHE A 15 -10.58 -6.10 0.89
CA PHE A 15 -9.76 -5.67 2.01
C PHE A 15 -10.53 -4.62 2.81
N ASP A 16 -10.58 -4.78 4.13
CA ASP A 16 -11.13 -3.81 5.08
C ASP A 16 -10.30 -3.92 6.34
N ASN A 17 -9.18 -3.21 6.39
CA ASN A 17 -8.33 -3.19 7.57
C ASN A 17 -7.48 -1.91 7.59
N TYR A 18 -6.51 -1.81 8.50
CA TYR A 18 -5.57 -0.71 8.49
C TYR A 18 -4.70 -0.73 7.24
N SER A 19 -4.44 0.46 6.69
CA SER A 19 -3.55 0.66 5.54
C SER A 19 -2.16 0.05 5.72
N ILE A 20 -1.63 -0.01 6.95
CA ILE A 20 -0.36 -0.67 7.28
C ILE A 20 -0.38 -2.20 7.12
N GLU A 21 -1.56 -2.81 7.06
CA GLU A 21 -1.73 -4.26 6.85
C GLU A 21 -1.96 -4.60 5.37
N LEU A 22 -1.89 -3.59 4.49
CA LEU A 22 -1.98 -3.79 3.06
C LEU A 22 -0.83 -4.73 2.62
N PRO A 23 -1.14 -5.78 1.84
CA PRO A 23 -0.10 -6.68 1.37
C PRO A 23 0.79 -5.96 0.34
N ILE A 24 2.06 -5.76 0.69
CA ILE A 24 3.08 -5.16 -0.19
C ILE A 24 3.98 -6.26 -0.74
N LYS A 25 4.28 -6.20 -2.04
CA LYS A 25 5.18 -7.13 -2.72
C LYS A 25 6.54 -7.14 -2.03
N LYS A 26 7.01 -8.31 -1.61
CA LYS A 26 8.31 -8.48 -0.93
C LYS A 26 9.48 -7.89 -1.72
N ALA A 27 9.45 -7.99 -3.06
CA ALA A 27 10.47 -7.42 -3.93
C ALA A 27 10.61 -5.88 -3.78
N TYR A 28 9.49 -5.17 -3.62
CA TYR A 28 9.49 -3.72 -3.38
C TYR A 28 9.98 -3.37 -1.97
N ILE A 29 9.70 -4.23 -0.98
CA ILE A 29 10.20 -4.07 0.38
C ILE A 29 11.73 -4.20 0.40
N ILE A 30 12.26 -5.27 -0.20
CA ILE A 30 13.71 -5.51 -0.28
C ILE A 30 14.40 -4.37 -1.03
N LYS A 31 13.89 -3.99 -2.20
CA LYS A 31 14.47 -2.92 -3.01
C LYS A 31 14.57 -1.60 -2.24
N LYS A 32 13.48 -1.16 -1.62
CA LYS A 32 13.44 0.10 -0.86
C LYS A 32 14.30 0.00 0.41
N SER A 33 14.34 -1.17 1.06
CA SER A 33 15.23 -1.39 2.20
C SER A 33 16.70 -1.31 1.80
N LEU A 34 17.07 -1.88 0.66
CA LEU A 34 18.42 -1.75 0.12
C LEU A 34 18.76 -0.29 -0.20
N GLU A 35 17.82 0.49 -0.73
CA GLU A 35 18.04 1.91 -1.03
C GLU A 35 18.20 2.78 0.24
N VAL A 36 17.42 2.52 1.28
CA VAL A 36 17.38 3.36 2.50
C VAL A 36 18.37 2.89 3.56
N PHE A 37 18.48 1.57 3.76
CA PHE A 37 19.26 0.95 4.83
C PHE A 37 20.49 0.18 4.32
N ASN A 38 20.68 0.04 3.00
CA ASN A 38 21.69 -0.85 2.41
C ASN A 38 21.60 -2.31 2.92
N ASP A 39 20.36 -2.77 3.14
CA ASP A 39 20.04 -4.06 3.75
C ASP A 39 19.24 -4.92 2.76
N ASP A 40 19.87 -5.95 2.18
CA ASP A 40 19.26 -6.83 1.16
C ASP A 40 18.39 -7.95 1.75
N ASP A 41 18.51 -8.24 3.05
CA ASP A 41 17.61 -9.12 3.79
C ASP A 41 16.96 -8.35 4.95
N PRO A 42 15.95 -7.49 4.65
CA PRO A 42 15.34 -6.64 5.66
C PRO A 42 14.75 -7.44 6.80
N CYS A 43 15.24 -7.18 8.01
CA CYS A 43 14.60 -7.62 9.24
C CYS A 43 13.19 -7.02 9.38
N ILE A 44 12.37 -7.60 10.25
CA ILE A 44 10.97 -7.18 10.50
C ILE A 44 10.85 -5.67 10.77
N ILE A 45 11.84 -5.08 11.43
CA ILE A 45 11.88 -3.64 11.73
C ILE A 45 12.03 -2.80 10.44
N HIS A 46 12.97 -3.17 9.56
CA HIS A 46 13.17 -2.50 8.27
C HIS A 46 11.95 -2.68 7.36
N GLN A 47 11.38 -3.89 7.31
CA GLN A 47 10.15 -4.16 6.56
C GLN A 47 9.00 -3.26 7.04
N SER A 48 8.81 -3.15 8.35
CA SER A 48 7.78 -2.30 8.94
C SER A 48 7.97 -0.83 8.58
N PHE A 49 9.21 -0.34 8.57
CA PHE A 49 9.51 1.03 8.15
C PHE A 49 9.14 1.26 6.69
N VAL A 50 9.58 0.37 5.80
CA VAL A 50 9.31 0.44 4.37
C VAL A 50 7.81 0.36 4.07
N ILE A 51 7.08 -0.51 4.76
CA ILE A 51 5.62 -0.59 4.65
C ILE A 51 4.97 0.73 5.07
N ASN A 52 5.39 1.30 6.21
CA ASN A 52 4.88 2.60 6.64
C ASN A 52 5.18 3.72 5.63
N ASP A 53 6.34 3.71 4.99
CA ASP A 53 6.71 4.67 3.95
C ASP A 53 5.79 4.56 2.73
N TYR A 54 5.62 3.35 2.17
CA TYR A 54 4.70 3.14 1.05
C TYR A 54 3.25 3.47 1.39
N VAL A 55 2.81 3.13 2.58
CA VAL A 55 1.47 3.47 3.06
C VAL A 55 1.31 4.97 3.22
N SER A 56 2.33 5.67 3.72
CA SER A 56 2.29 7.12 3.81
C SER A 56 2.21 7.76 2.43
N GLN A 57 2.96 7.24 1.44
CA GLN A 57 2.86 7.69 0.05
C GLN A 57 1.46 7.42 -0.52
N LEU A 58 0.87 6.25 -0.26
CA LEU A 58 -0.51 5.94 -0.66
C LEU A 58 -1.51 6.92 -0.06
N LEU A 59 -1.40 7.22 1.23
CA LEU A 59 -2.28 8.16 1.93
C LEU A 59 -2.09 9.60 1.43
N ASP A 60 -0.88 9.98 1.04
CA ASP A 60 -0.59 11.27 0.40
C ASP A 60 -1.24 11.38 -0.98
N LEU A 61 -1.24 10.29 -1.77
CA LEU A 61 -1.95 10.23 -3.06
C LEU A 61 -3.46 10.45 -2.91
N PHE A 62 -4.05 10.07 -1.78
CA PHE A 62 -5.45 10.41 -1.50
C PHE A 62 -5.64 11.92 -1.39
N GLY A 63 -4.72 12.64 -0.73
CA GLY A 63 -4.87 14.06 -0.44
C GLY A 63 -6.22 14.34 0.25
N ASP A 64 -7.03 15.22 -0.34
CA ASP A 64 -8.41 15.50 0.09
C ASP A 64 -9.46 14.50 -0.45
N LYS A 65 -9.07 13.59 -1.35
CA LYS A 65 -9.98 12.59 -1.92
C LYS A 65 -10.19 11.46 -0.92
N LYS A 66 -11.43 10.96 -0.84
CA LYS A 66 -11.74 9.72 -0.10
C LYS A 66 -11.56 8.45 -0.93
N THR A 67 -11.39 8.56 -2.24
CA THR A 67 -11.36 7.42 -3.15
C THR A 67 -10.26 7.58 -4.19
N LEU A 68 -9.51 6.51 -4.40
CA LEU A 68 -8.51 6.34 -5.45
C LEU A 68 -8.87 5.10 -6.28
N TYR A 69 -8.71 5.22 -7.59
CA TYR A 69 -8.86 4.09 -8.50
C TYR A 69 -7.47 3.61 -8.88
N GLY A 70 -7.20 2.32 -8.77
CA GLY A 70 -5.87 1.76 -9.05
C GLY A 70 -5.43 1.92 -10.51
N LYS A 71 -6.33 2.24 -11.44
CA LYS A 71 -5.99 2.63 -12.82
C LYS A 71 -5.43 4.06 -12.94
N ASP A 72 -5.70 4.92 -11.97
CA ASP A 72 -5.32 6.34 -11.97
C ASP A 72 -4.00 6.58 -11.21
N VAL A 73 -3.50 5.58 -10.48
CA VAL A 73 -2.29 5.67 -9.66
C VAL A 73 -1.40 4.44 -9.85
N ASP A 74 -0.08 4.66 -9.86
CA ASP A 74 0.88 3.56 -9.91
C ASP A 74 1.00 2.93 -8.52
N LEU A 75 0.40 1.77 -8.37
CA LEU A 75 0.33 1.03 -7.12
C LEU A 75 1.01 -0.34 -7.26
N ASP A 76 2.03 -0.42 -8.11
CA ASP A 76 2.67 -1.68 -8.46
C ASP A 76 3.36 -2.37 -7.27
N PHE A 77 3.63 -1.62 -6.19
CA PHE A 77 4.15 -2.16 -4.95
C PHE A 77 3.14 -3.03 -4.18
N ILE A 78 1.83 -2.96 -4.48
CA ILE A 78 0.81 -3.73 -3.77
C ILE A 78 0.71 -5.14 -4.34
N ASP A 79 0.63 -6.15 -3.47
CA ASP A 79 0.51 -7.56 -3.85
C ASP A 79 -0.95 -7.95 -4.14
N TYR A 80 -1.52 -7.35 -5.19
CA TYR A 80 -2.84 -7.74 -5.74
C TYR A 80 -2.77 -7.96 -7.25
N MET A 81 -3.55 -8.94 -7.73
CA MET A 81 -3.76 -9.15 -9.17
C MET A 81 -4.78 -8.16 -9.74
N ASN A 82 -4.43 -7.55 -10.88
CA ASN A 82 -5.17 -6.49 -11.59
C ASN A 82 -5.51 -5.28 -10.72
N ILE A 83 -4.47 -4.55 -10.31
CA ILE A 83 -4.59 -3.35 -9.47
C ILE A 83 -5.45 -2.27 -10.13
N GLU A 84 -5.43 -2.20 -11.47
CA GLU A 84 -6.24 -1.31 -12.30
C GLU A 84 -7.76 -1.45 -12.07
N GLU A 85 -8.23 -2.64 -11.69
CA GLU A 85 -9.65 -2.89 -11.37
C GLU A 85 -10.02 -2.55 -9.92
N LEU A 86 -9.04 -2.20 -9.09
CA LEU A 86 -9.24 -1.96 -7.66
C LEU A 86 -9.62 -0.51 -7.37
N VAL A 87 -10.47 -0.35 -6.37
CA VAL A 87 -10.87 0.95 -5.84
C VAL A 87 -10.49 0.99 -4.37
N PHE A 88 -9.62 1.93 -4.04
CA PHE A 88 -9.12 2.18 -2.69
C PHE A 88 -9.94 3.31 -2.08
N ILE A 89 -10.49 3.07 -0.90
CA ILE A 89 -11.33 4.02 -0.19
C ILE A 89 -10.72 4.25 1.18
N LYS A 90 -10.44 5.51 1.47
CA LYS A 90 -9.96 5.95 2.78
C LYS A 90 -11.13 5.87 3.77
N GLY A 91 -10.98 5.04 4.79
CA GLY A 91 -11.92 4.94 5.90
C GLY A 91 -11.69 6.05 6.92
N GLU A 92 -12.77 6.54 7.52
CA GLU A 92 -12.75 7.42 8.70
C GLU A 92 -12.51 6.64 10.00
#